data_AF-A0AA39V6T1-F1
#
_entry.id   AF-A0AA39V6T1-F1
#
_cell.length_a   1.000
_cell.length_b   1.000
_cell.length_c   1.000
_cell.angle_alpha   90.00
_cell.angle_beta   90.00
_cell.angle_gamma   90.00
#
_symmetry.space_group_name_H-M   'P 1'
#
loop_
_entity.id
_entity.type
_entity.pdbx_description
1 polymer ?
#
loop_
_entity_poly.entity_id
_entity_poly.type
_entity_poly.pdbx_seq_one_letter_code
_entity_poly.pdbx_strand_id
1 'polypeptide(L)'
;MKFDTSHKALANGIRHGYALVQCTRDINSSSCRSCLGNITQDMRDCCQAKNGWRMLSPSCYLRYEVYRFYEQTPAPLPSAPDEYDYAPQPTPTPTPNIEG
;
A
#
# COMPACT_ATOMS: atom_id res chain seq x y z
N MET A 1 -3.95 -10.92 -3.23
CA MET A 1 -4.39 -9.94 -4.23
C MET A 1 -3.80 -10.27 -5.61
N LYS A 2 -4.31 -9.64 -6.67
CA LYS A 2 -3.74 -9.59 -8.03
C LYS A 2 -3.22 -8.17 -8.27
N PHE A 3 -2.07 -8.02 -8.91
CA PHE A 3 -1.42 -6.73 -9.13
C PHE A 3 -1.05 -6.57 -10.59
N ASP A 4 -1.18 -5.36 -11.12
CA ASP A 4 -0.63 -4.96 -12.41
C ASP A 4 -0.05 -3.56 -12.31
N THR A 5 1.01 -3.29 -13.06
CA THR A 5 1.65 -1.98 -13.16
C THR A 5 1.60 -1.48 -14.59
N SER A 6 1.53 -0.16 -14.76
CA SER A 6 1.61 0.48 -16.07
C SER A 6 2.34 1.81 -15.98
N HIS A 7 2.90 2.26 -17.09
CA HIS A 7 3.44 3.60 -17.23
C HIS A 7 3.09 4.15 -18.61
N LYS A 8 2.79 5.46 -18.69
CA LYS A 8 2.43 6.13 -19.95
C LYS A 8 3.05 7.53 -19.99
N ALA A 9 3.57 7.93 -21.15
CA ALA A 9 3.93 9.32 -21.39
C ALA A 9 2.66 10.14 -21.71
N LEU A 10 2.43 11.22 -20.97
CA LEU A 10 1.34 12.16 -21.23
C LEU A 10 1.84 13.28 -22.18
N ALA A 11 1.05 13.63 -23.20
CA ALA A 11 1.42 14.63 -24.21
C ALA A 11 1.34 16.07 -23.68
N ASN A 12 2.14 16.98 -24.28
CA ASN A 12 2.39 18.40 -23.93
C ASN A 12 3.55 18.67 -22.95
N GLY A 13 4.70 18.05 -23.18
CA GLY A 13 5.88 18.18 -22.32
C GLY A 13 5.96 16.98 -21.37
N ILE A 14 6.88 16.07 -21.68
CA ILE A 14 6.91 14.67 -21.24
C ILE A 14 6.73 14.54 -19.71
N ARG A 15 5.49 14.32 -19.25
CA ARG A 15 5.22 13.85 -17.88
C ARG A 15 4.93 12.37 -17.95
N HIS A 16 5.82 11.57 -17.36
CA HIS A 16 5.61 10.13 -17.22
C HIS A 16 4.63 9.89 -16.07
N GLY A 17 3.53 9.23 -16.37
CA GLY A 17 2.62 8.72 -15.35
C GLY A 17 2.95 7.26 -15.04
N TYR A 18 3.01 6.93 -13.76
CA TYR A 18 3.21 5.58 -13.25
C TYR A 18 1.97 5.18 -12.46
N ALA A 19 1.40 4.03 -12.78
CA ALA A 19 0.23 3.50 -12.10
C ALA A 19 0.45 2.07 -11.61
N LEU A 20 -0.12 1.77 -10.44
CA LEU A 20 -0.27 0.43 -9.90
C LEU A 20 -1.74 0.20 -9.60
N VAL A 21 -2.24 -0.95 -10.02
CA VAL A 21 -3.59 -1.42 -9.68
C VAL A 21 -3.50 -2.72 -8.89
N GLN A 22 -4.44 -2.89 -7.98
CA GLN A 22 -4.55 -4.10 -7.18
C GLN A 22 -6.01 -4.48 -7.04
N CYS A 23 -6.31 -5.77 -7.18
CA CYS A 23 -7.63 -6.34 -6.89
C CYS A 23 -7.52 -7.40 -5.80
N THR A 24 -8.59 -7.57 -5.02
CA THR A 24 -8.68 -8.66 -4.05
C THR A 24 -8.68 -10.02 -4.77
N ARG A 25 -8.30 -11.08 -4.04
CA ARG A 25 -8.04 -12.41 -4.65
C ARG A 25 -9.32 -13.16 -5.01
N ASP A 26 -10.40 -12.84 -4.32
CA ASP A 26 -11.73 -13.44 -4.36
C ASP A 26 -12.55 -13.05 -5.60
N ILE A 27 -12.11 -12.05 -6.38
CA ILE A 27 -12.82 -11.61 -7.59
C ILE A 27 -12.16 -12.09 -8.89
N ASN A 28 -13.00 -12.30 -9.91
CA ASN A 28 -12.56 -12.64 -11.26
C ASN A 28 -12.05 -11.40 -12.01
N SER A 29 -11.42 -11.61 -13.17
CA SER A 29 -10.82 -10.54 -13.97
C SER A 29 -11.84 -9.53 -14.49
N SER A 30 -13.09 -9.94 -14.75
CA SER A 30 -14.15 -9.03 -15.19
C SER A 30 -14.58 -8.10 -14.07
N SER A 31 -14.85 -8.64 -12.88
CA SER A 31 -15.19 -7.86 -11.69
C SER A 31 -14.05 -6.91 -11.31
N CYS A 32 -12.79 -7.35 -11.45
CA CYS A 32 -11.62 -6.49 -11.23
C CYS A 32 -11.60 -5.32 -12.22
N ARG A 33 -11.80 -5.57 -13.52
CA ARG A 33 -11.88 -4.49 -14.53
C ARG A 33 -13.03 -3.51 -14.25
N SER A 34 -14.21 -4.00 -13.89
CA SER A 34 -15.34 -3.14 -13.54
C SER A 34 -15.04 -2.27 -12.32
N CYS A 35 -14.44 -2.86 -11.28
CA CYS A 35 -14.05 -2.14 -10.08
C CYS A 35 -13.04 -1.02 -10.39
N LEU A 36 -11.99 -1.35 -11.15
CA LEU A 36 -10.97 -0.38 -11.56
C LEU A 36 -11.55 0.71 -12.47
N GLY A 37 -12.51 0.36 -13.35
CA GLY A 37 -13.23 1.29 -14.20
C GLY A 37 -14.02 2.32 -13.39
N ASN A 38 -14.78 1.86 -12.38
CA ASN A 38 -15.56 2.74 -11.52
C ASN A 38 -14.68 3.76 -10.78
N ILE A 39 -13.62 3.31 -10.11
CA ILE A 39 -12.73 4.23 -9.38
C ILE A 39 -11.93 5.16 -10.31
N THR A 40 -11.72 4.77 -11.57
CA THR A 40 -11.08 5.63 -12.58
C THR A 40 -12.04 6.71 -13.07
N GLN A 41 -13.35 6.43 -13.09
CA GLN A 41 -14.36 7.44 -13.41
C GLN A 41 -14.41 8.51 -12.32
N ASP A 42 -14.47 8.10 -11.06
CA ASP A 42 -14.47 9.01 -9.90
C ASP A 42 -13.23 9.92 -9.85
N MET A 43 -12.07 9.40 -10.30
CA MET A 43 -10.84 10.19 -10.39
C MET A 43 -10.98 11.40 -11.31
N ARG A 44 -11.73 11.29 -12.42
CA ARG A 44 -11.88 12.38 -13.40
C ARG A 44 -12.47 13.63 -12.76
N ASP A 45 -13.36 13.44 -11.79
CA ASP A 45 -14.07 14.53 -11.14
C ASP A 45 -13.23 15.21 -10.05
N CYS A 46 -12.36 14.48 -9.35
CA CYS A 46 -11.62 15.02 -8.19
C CYS A 46 -10.15 15.37 -8.45
N CYS A 47 -9.51 14.68 -9.40
CA CYS A 47 -8.08 14.39 -9.26
C CYS A 47 -7.29 14.43 -10.58
N GLN A 48 -7.95 14.69 -11.72
CA GLN A 48 -7.33 14.66 -13.05
C GLN A 48 -6.11 15.58 -13.21
N ALA A 49 -6.12 16.75 -12.58
CA ALA A 49 -5.02 17.72 -12.65
C ALA A 49 -3.91 17.49 -11.62
N LYS A 50 -4.02 16.47 -10.75
CA LYS A 50 -3.05 16.24 -9.66
C LYS A 50 -1.85 15.41 -10.15
N ASN A 51 -0.67 15.74 -9.62
CA ASN A 51 0.57 14.99 -9.88
C ASN A 51 0.55 13.56 -9.29
N GLY A 52 -0.35 13.29 -8.36
CA GLY A 52 -0.50 11.97 -7.75
C GLY A 52 -1.85 11.85 -7.06
N TRP A 53 -2.40 10.64 -7.07
CA TRP A 53 -3.70 10.33 -6.46
C TRP A 53 -3.83 8.83 -6.18
N ARG A 54 -4.74 8.51 -5.26
CA ARG A 54 -5.06 7.15 -4.84
C ARG A 54 -6.57 7.01 -4.75
N MET A 55 -7.10 5.94 -5.33
CA MET A 55 -8.51 5.58 -5.21
C MET A 55 -8.60 4.21 -4.56
N LEU A 56 -9.52 4.09 -3.59
CA LEU A 56 -9.75 2.88 -2.82
C LEU A 56 -11.21 2.48 -2.99
N SER A 57 -11.44 1.19 -3.16
CA SER A 57 -12.73 0.54 -2.99
C SER A 57 -12.54 -0.76 -2.22
N PRO A 58 -13.63 -1.43 -1.78
CA PRO A 58 -13.52 -2.70 -1.06
C PRO A 58 -12.77 -3.80 -1.82
N SER A 59 -12.82 -3.78 -3.16
CA SER A 59 -12.32 -4.88 -3.99
C SER A 59 -11.16 -4.49 -4.90
N CYS A 60 -10.84 -3.20 -5.03
CA CYS A 60 -9.71 -2.74 -5.84
C CYS A 60 -9.10 -1.43 -5.36
N TYR A 61 -7.87 -1.20 -5.79
CA TYR A 61 -7.04 -0.06 -5.47
C TYR A 61 -6.31 0.41 -6.71
N LEU A 62 -6.14 1.73 -6.84
CA LEU A 62 -5.35 2.37 -7.88
C LEU A 62 -4.51 3.48 -7.26
N ARG A 63 -3.20 3.47 -7.54
CA ARG A 63 -2.30 4.58 -7.26
C ARG A 63 -1.65 5.07 -8.54
N TYR A 64 -1.69 6.38 -8.75
CA TYR A 64 -1.00 7.08 -9.81
C TYR A 64 -0.04 8.09 -9.22
N GLU A 65 1.15 8.20 -9.80
CA GLU A 65 2.17 9.19 -9.46
C GLU A 65 2.91 9.62 -10.73
N VAL A 66 3.48 10.82 -10.74
CA VAL A 66 4.40 11.28 -11.81
C VAL A 66 5.84 10.75 -11.66
N TYR A 67 6.08 9.83 -10.71
CA TYR A 67 7.35 9.16 -10.47
C TYR A 67 7.14 7.66 -10.23
N ARG A 68 8.16 6.84 -10.54
CA ARG A 68 8.09 5.38 -10.36
C ARG A 68 8.12 5.03 -8.87
N PHE A 69 7.25 4.14 -8.41
CA PHE A 69 7.13 3.79 -6.99
C PHE A 69 7.10 2.29 -6.65
N TYR A 70 6.98 1.42 -7.64
CA TYR A 70 6.73 -0.03 -7.46
C TYR A 70 7.94 -0.94 -7.73
N GLU A 71 9.15 -0.37 -7.78
CA GLU A 71 10.42 -1.10 -7.97
C GLU A 71 11.48 -0.66 -6.95
N GLN A 72 11.05 -0.40 -5.71
CA GLN A 72 11.99 -0.12 -4.64
C GLN A 72 12.62 -1.44 -4.19
N THR A 73 13.95 -1.54 -4.29
CA THR A 73 14.72 -2.56 -3.57
C THR A 73 14.27 -2.53 -2.12
N PRO A 74 13.91 -3.68 -1.50
CA PRO A 74 13.63 -3.70 -0.08
C PRO A 74 14.77 -3.00 0.65
N ALA A 75 14.45 -2.06 1.54
CA ALA A 75 15.47 -1.50 2.42
C ALA A 75 16.20 -2.67 3.07
N PRO A 76 17.54 -2.61 3.21
CA PRO A 76 18.26 -3.59 4.01
C PRO A 76 17.49 -3.75 5.32
N LEU A 77 17.18 -5.01 5.68
CA LEU A 77 16.59 -5.28 6.98
C LEU A 77 17.43 -4.51 8.01
N PRO A 78 16.81 -3.80 8.97
CA PRO A 78 17.58 -3.29 10.08
C PRO A 78 18.38 -4.48 10.61
N SER A 79 19.71 -4.35 10.63
CA SER A 79 20.58 -5.34 11.24
C SER A 79 19.98 -5.66 12.58
N ALA A 80 19.71 -6.95 12.83
CA ALA A 80 19.10 -7.41 14.07
C ALA A 80 19.78 -6.65 15.22
N PRO A 81 19.03 -6.06 16.17
CA PRO A 81 19.66 -5.43 17.31
C PRO A 81 20.63 -6.45 17.88
N ASP A 82 21.91 -6.06 18.01
CA ASP A 82 22.92 -6.89 18.64
C ASP A 82 22.30 -7.45 19.93
N GLU A 83 22.46 -8.76 20.10
CA GLU A 83 22.02 -9.51 21.27
C GLU A 83 22.72 -8.93 22.51
N TYR A 84 22.15 -7.85 23.05
CA TYR A 84 22.54 -7.33 24.34
C TYR A 84 22.02 -8.32 25.37
N ASP A 85 22.94 -9.18 25.82
CA ASP A 85 23.02 -9.87 27.11
C ASP A 85 21.78 -9.62 27.98
N TYR A 86 20.77 -10.48 27.80
CA TYR A 86 19.56 -10.46 28.62
C TYR A 86 19.93 -10.89 30.04
N ALA A 87 20.31 -9.93 30.87
CA ALA A 87 20.34 -10.12 32.31
C ALA A 87 18.96 -10.65 32.76
N PRO A 88 18.88 -11.70 33.59
CA PRO A 88 17.62 -12.31 33.94
C PRO A 88 16.73 -11.30 34.66
N GLN A 89 15.58 -10.95 34.05
CA GLN A 89 14.56 -10.10 34.66
C GLN A 89 14.08 -10.70 36.00
N PRO A 90 13.98 -9.92 37.09
CA PRO A 90 13.36 -10.38 38.32
C PRO A 90 11.85 -10.62 38.08
N THR A 91 11.39 -11.83 38.40
CA THR A 91 9.98 -12.23 38.39
C THR A 91 9.14 -11.33 39.30
N PRO A 92 7.94 -10.89 38.88
CA PRO A 92 7.05 -10.15 39.77
C PRO A 92 6.49 -11.07 40.87
N THR A 93 6.73 -10.70 42.13
CA THR A 93 6.15 -11.34 43.32
C THR A 93 4.63 -11.20 43.31
N PRO A 94 3.85 -12.26 43.58
CA PRO A 94 2.40 -12.13 43.72
C PRO A 94 2.04 -11.36 45.00
N THR A 95 1.25 -10.30 44.84
CA THR A 95 0.67 -9.53 45.95
C THR A 95 -0.37 -10.40 46.69
N PRO A 96 -0.35 -10.46 48.03
CA PRO A 96 -1.39 -11.18 48.77
C PRO A 96 -2.72 -10.44 48.67
N ASN A 97 -3.74 -11.12 48.15
CA ASN A 97 -5.12 -10.65 48.20
C ASN A 97 -5.59 -10.66 49.66
N ILE A 98 -5.94 -9.48 50.18
CA ILE A 98 -6.66 -9.32 51.44
C ILE A 98 -8.14 -9.36 51.08
N GLU A 99 -8.75 -10.55 51.16
CA GLU A 99 -10.21 -10.69 51.25
C GLU A 99 -10.60 -10.64 52.74
N GLY A 100 -11.61 -9.83 53.04
CA GLY A 100 -12.28 -9.76 54.35
C GLY A 100 -13.55 -10.59 54.38
#